data_AF-A0A3S3QQ21-F1
#
_entry.id   AF-A0A3S3QQ21-F1
#
_cell.length_a   1.000
_cell.length_b   1.000
_cell.length_c   1.000
_cell.angle_alpha   90.00
_cell.angle_beta   90.00
_cell.angle_gamma   90.00
#
_symmetry.space_group_name_H-M   'P 1'
#
loop_
_entity.id
_entity.type
_entity.pdbx_description
1 polymer ?
#
loop_
_entity_poly.entity_id
_entity_poly.type
_entity_poly.pdbx_seq_one_letter_code
_entity_poly.pdbx_strand_id
1 'polypeptide(L)'
;MKRSILFTIGLFATSSIYALDYFPSRGAYNVNVKSYQEKLFGDVYRQQYDFSCGSAAVASLITYHYDLETSENDVFKYMFEHGNKEKIEKQGFSMLDMKNYLVSIGLDANGYNIPLEKFSKIRIPGITIVNFDGYMHFVVIKGINSSQVILGDPSRGTIVMPIDDFKTYYKGSVLLVKNQAVKGRESFITAENYNVYTPSPSSEAIARDSLATFSITLPGANDY
;
A
#
# COMPACT_ATOMS: atom_id res chain seq x y z
N MET A 1 43.53 -26.07 -4.80
CA MET A 1 42.17 -26.49 -5.19
C MET A 1 41.31 -25.23 -5.35
N LYS A 2 41.06 -24.79 -6.60
CA LYS A 2 40.25 -23.59 -6.89
C LYS A 2 38.78 -24.01 -6.94
N ARG A 3 37.94 -23.47 -6.06
CA ARG A 3 36.48 -23.66 -6.08
C ARG A 3 35.86 -22.56 -6.94
N SER A 4 35.41 -22.92 -8.14
CA SER A 4 34.59 -22.04 -8.98
C SER A 4 33.18 -21.94 -8.40
N ILE A 5 32.76 -20.72 -8.07
CA ILE A 5 31.40 -20.39 -7.66
C ILE A 5 30.59 -20.12 -8.92
N LEU A 6 29.57 -20.95 -9.16
CA LEU A 6 28.64 -20.80 -10.28
C LEU A 6 27.54 -19.82 -9.85
N PHE A 7 27.53 -18.61 -10.43
CA PHE A 7 26.43 -17.65 -10.25
C PHE A 7 25.29 -18.04 -11.20
N THR A 8 24.20 -18.59 -10.67
CA THR A 8 22.96 -18.78 -11.41
C THR A 8 22.21 -17.45 -11.47
N ILE A 9 22.27 -16.79 -12.63
CA ILE A 9 21.45 -15.64 -12.98
C ILE A 9 20.02 -16.16 -13.23
N GLY A 10 19.09 -15.81 -12.33
CA GLY A 10 17.66 -16.05 -12.54
C GLY A 10 17.12 -15.08 -13.57
N LEU A 11 16.79 -15.58 -14.77
CA LEU A 11 16.10 -14.83 -15.81
C LEU A 11 14.63 -14.66 -15.38
N PHE A 12 14.20 -13.45 -15.04
CA PHE A 12 12.77 -13.14 -14.97
C PHE A 12 12.23 -13.05 -16.40
N ALA A 13 11.66 -14.15 -16.89
CA ALA A 13 10.98 -14.16 -18.18
C ALA A 13 9.63 -13.45 -18.04
N THR A 14 9.54 -12.21 -18.54
CA THR A 14 8.26 -11.55 -18.79
C THR A 14 7.56 -12.29 -19.93
N SER A 15 6.52 -13.07 -19.63
CA SER A 15 5.71 -13.73 -20.65
C SER A 15 4.91 -12.68 -21.42
N SER A 16 5.42 -12.28 -22.59
CA SER A 16 4.67 -11.54 -23.59
C SER A 16 3.88 -12.55 -24.41
N ILE A 17 2.55 -12.52 -24.34
CA ILE A 17 1.69 -13.29 -25.23
C ILE A 17 1.66 -12.54 -26.56
N TYR A 18 2.38 -13.03 -27.56
CA TYR A 18 2.24 -12.56 -28.93
C TYR A 18 1.01 -13.26 -29.52
N ALA A 19 -0.14 -12.57 -29.51
CA ALA A 19 -1.27 -12.99 -30.32
C ALA A 19 -0.88 -12.87 -31.79
N LEU A 20 -1.17 -13.92 -32.57
CA LEU A 20 -0.95 -13.94 -34.02
C LEU A 20 -1.92 -12.93 -34.67
N ASP A 21 -1.40 -11.77 -35.09
CA ASP A 21 -2.17 -10.67 -35.67
C ASP A 21 -2.65 -11.02 -37.09
N TYR A 22 -3.88 -11.54 -37.19
CA TYR A 22 -4.55 -11.79 -38.47
C TYR A 22 -5.39 -10.58 -38.97
N PHE A 23 -5.25 -9.38 -38.38
CA PHE A 23 -6.02 -8.19 -38.78
C PHE A 23 -5.23 -6.87 -38.60
N PRO A 24 -4.56 -6.35 -39.64
CA PRO A 24 -3.70 -5.16 -39.55
C PRO A 24 -4.44 -3.82 -39.30
N SER A 25 -5.78 -3.84 -39.23
CA SER A 25 -6.61 -2.64 -39.01
C SER A 25 -7.24 -2.58 -37.60
N ARG A 26 -6.90 -3.50 -36.70
CA ARG A 26 -7.33 -3.41 -35.29
C ARG A 26 -6.12 -3.07 -34.44
N GLY A 27 -6.02 -1.81 -34.01
CA GLY A 27 -4.95 -1.35 -33.13
C GLY A 27 -4.84 -2.28 -31.91
N ALA A 28 -3.65 -2.83 -31.68
CA ALA A 28 -3.36 -3.57 -30.47
C ALA A 28 -3.30 -2.57 -29.30
N TYR A 29 -4.34 -2.55 -28.48
CA TYR A 29 -4.35 -1.74 -27.26
C TYR A 29 -3.66 -2.51 -26.14
N ASN A 30 -2.53 -1.97 -25.66
CA ASN A 30 -1.89 -2.47 -24.45
C ASN A 30 -2.43 -1.66 -23.26
N VAL A 31 -3.24 -2.31 -22.41
CA VAL A 31 -3.76 -1.71 -21.18
C VAL A 31 -3.05 -2.34 -20.01
N ASN A 32 -2.36 -1.53 -19.21
CA ASN A 32 -1.77 -1.99 -17.95
C ASN A 32 -2.90 -2.33 -16.96
N VAL A 33 -3.07 -3.62 -16.66
CA VAL A 33 -4.05 -4.11 -15.68
C VAL A 33 -3.33 -4.53 -14.40
N LYS A 34 -3.97 -4.27 -13.25
CA LYS A 34 -3.53 -4.77 -11.93
C LYS A 34 -4.52 -5.81 -11.43
N SER A 35 -4.03 -6.90 -10.87
CA SER A 35 -4.84 -7.89 -10.15
C SER A 35 -5.49 -7.29 -8.90
N TYR A 36 -6.52 -7.94 -8.38
CA TYR A 36 -7.19 -7.51 -7.16
C TYR A 36 -6.23 -7.47 -5.96
N GLN A 37 -5.33 -8.45 -5.85
CA GLN A 37 -4.32 -8.47 -4.78
C GLN A 37 -3.33 -7.31 -4.90
N GLU A 38 -2.85 -7.01 -6.11
CA GLU A 38 -1.94 -5.86 -6.34
C GLU A 38 -2.63 -4.52 -6.07
N LYS A 39 -3.95 -4.42 -6.27
CA LYS A 39 -4.70 -3.22 -5.89
C LYS A 39 -4.79 -3.04 -4.38
N LEU A 40 -5.03 -4.12 -3.64
CA LEU A 40 -5.15 -4.07 -2.18
C LEU A 40 -3.81 -3.88 -1.47
N PHE A 41 -2.78 -4.58 -1.89
CA PHE A 41 -1.47 -4.64 -1.21
C PHE A 41 -0.37 -3.87 -1.96
N GLY A 42 -0.71 -3.10 -3.00
CA GLY A 42 0.28 -2.35 -3.78
C GLY A 42 1.05 -1.29 -2.98
N ASP A 43 0.55 -0.94 -1.80
CA ASP A 43 1.08 0.12 -0.94
C ASP A 43 0.98 -0.24 0.56
N VAL A 44 0.87 -1.55 0.87
CA VAL A 44 0.85 -2.14 2.21
C VAL A 44 1.42 -3.55 2.14
N TYR A 45 2.36 -3.90 3.01
CA TYR A 45 2.84 -5.27 3.13
C TYR A 45 1.78 -6.17 3.75
N ARG A 46 1.50 -7.29 3.09
CA ARG A 46 0.68 -8.36 3.62
C ARG A 46 1.42 -9.14 4.69
N GLN A 47 0.86 -9.21 5.89
CA GLN A 47 1.44 -9.98 6.99
C GLN A 47 1.51 -11.47 6.64
N GLN A 48 2.57 -12.15 7.09
CA GLN A 48 2.70 -13.61 6.93
C GLN A 48 2.12 -14.41 8.10
N TYR A 49 2.02 -13.82 9.30
CA TYR A 49 1.56 -14.49 10.51
C TYR A 49 0.53 -13.64 11.28
N ASP A 50 -0.32 -14.28 12.07
CA ASP A 50 -1.40 -13.60 12.82
C ASP A 50 -0.88 -12.60 13.86
N PHE A 51 0.36 -12.78 14.33
CA PHE A 51 1.01 -11.93 15.31
C PHE A 51 2.05 -10.96 14.70
N SER A 52 2.25 -10.98 13.38
CA SER A 52 3.22 -10.13 12.66
C SER A 52 2.63 -8.84 12.10
N CYS A 53 1.37 -8.53 12.44
CA CYS A 53 0.70 -7.28 12.02
C CYS A 53 1.53 -6.03 12.35
N GLY A 54 2.17 -5.97 13.53
CA GLY A 54 3.02 -4.86 13.94
C GLY A 54 4.25 -4.67 13.03
N SER A 55 4.96 -5.75 12.71
CA SER A 55 6.13 -5.68 11.81
C SER A 55 5.75 -5.32 10.38
N ALA A 56 4.62 -5.84 9.89
CA ALA A 56 4.11 -5.51 8.57
C ALA A 56 3.62 -4.06 8.49
N ALA A 57 2.98 -3.54 9.55
CA ALA A 57 2.57 -2.13 9.63
C ALA A 57 3.78 -1.19 9.64
N VAL A 58 4.83 -1.52 10.39
CA VAL A 58 6.09 -0.76 10.41
C VAL A 58 6.78 -0.80 9.05
N ALA A 59 6.91 -1.99 8.44
CA ALA A 59 7.49 -2.12 7.11
C ALA A 59 6.72 -1.27 6.08
N SER A 60 5.39 -1.32 6.13
CA SER A 60 4.53 -0.55 5.23
C SER A 60 4.70 0.95 5.45
N LEU A 61 4.74 1.38 6.71
CA LEU A 61 4.93 2.79 7.05
C LEU A 61 6.25 3.31 6.48
N ILE A 62 7.37 2.64 6.75
CA ILE A 62 8.68 3.18 6.38
C ILE A 62 8.99 3.07 4.88
N THR A 63 8.56 1.99 4.23
CA THR A 63 8.76 1.83 2.78
C THR A 63 7.94 2.85 2.00
N TYR A 64 6.64 2.99 2.29
CA TYR A 64 5.75 3.78 1.44
C TYR A 64 5.59 5.25 1.86
N HIS A 65 5.92 5.60 3.11
CA HIS A 65 5.78 6.98 3.61
C HIS A 65 7.10 7.66 3.96
N TYR A 66 8.20 6.89 4.10
CA TYR A 66 9.52 7.43 4.42
C TYR A 66 10.61 7.02 3.42
N ASP A 67 10.26 6.37 2.30
CA ASP A 67 11.16 5.83 1.26
C ASP A 67 12.35 5.03 1.81
N LEU A 68 12.12 4.26 2.87
CA LEU A 68 13.11 3.35 3.43
C LEU A 68 12.72 1.92 3.07
N GLU A 69 13.34 1.38 2.02
CA GLU A 69 13.08 0.01 1.59
C GLU A 69 13.41 -0.99 2.70
N THR A 70 12.42 -1.78 3.09
CA THR A 70 12.57 -2.87 4.05
C THR A 70 11.64 -4.04 3.69
N SER A 71 11.88 -5.20 4.29
CA SER A 71 10.92 -6.31 4.29
C SER A 71 10.23 -6.46 5.65
N GLU A 72 9.03 -7.07 5.68
CA GLU A 72 8.39 -7.49 6.93
C GLU A 72 9.32 -8.39 7.76
N ASN A 73 10.05 -9.29 7.09
CA ASN A 73 10.89 -10.30 7.75
C ASN A 73 12.05 -9.64 8.52
N ASP A 74 12.67 -8.61 7.95
CA ASP A 74 13.77 -7.90 8.60
C ASP A 74 13.29 -7.12 9.82
N VAL A 75 12.15 -6.43 9.69
CA VAL A 75 11.49 -5.75 10.81
C VAL A 75 11.10 -6.75 11.91
N PHE A 76 10.49 -7.87 11.51
CA PHE A 76 10.06 -8.94 12.40
C PHE A 76 11.24 -9.49 13.21
N LYS A 77 12.34 -9.86 12.54
CA LYS A 77 13.54 -10.42 13.20
C LYS A 77 14.10 -9.44 14.22
N TYR A 78 14.28 -8.18 13.84
CA TYR A 78 14.81 -7.18 14.76
C TYR A 78 13.90 -7.03 15.99
N MET A 79 12.60 -6.85 15.78
CA MET A 79 11.65 -6.66 16.87
C MET A 79 11.53 -7.90 17.76
N PHE A 80 11.67 -9.09 17.20
CA PHE A 80 11.64 -10.35 17.93
C PHE A 80 12.93 -10.58 18.76
N GLU A 81 14.08 -10.18 18.23
CA GLU A 81 15.37 -10.29 18.93
C GLU A 81 15.53 -9.27 20.06
N HIS A 82 15.04 -8.04 19.87
CA HIS A 82 15.18 -6.94 20.83
C HIS A 82 13.97 -6.76 21.74
N GLY A 83 12.88 -7.48 21.48
CA GLY A 83 11.66 -7.47 22.28
C GLY A 83 11.57 -8.61 23.29
N ASN A 84 10.46 -8.67 24.02
CA ASN A 84 10.19 -9.77 24.93
C ASN A 84 9.53 -10.93 24.18
N LYS A 85 10.32 -11.97 23.88
CA LYS A 85 9.89 -13.16 23.11
C LYS A 85 8.65 -13.83 23.69
N GLU A 86 8.61 -14.09 25.01
CA GLU A 86 7.46 -14.74 25.65
C GLU A 86 6.17 -13.94 25.50
N LYS A 87 6.27 -12.61 25.52
CA LYS A 87 5.14 -11.71 25.32
C LYS A 87 4.73 -11.66 23.85
N ILE A 88 5.69 -11.57 22.94
CA ILE A 88 5.44 -11.48 21.50
C ILE A 88 4.78 -12.76 20.98
N GLU A 89 5.22 -13.93 21.42
CA GLU A 89 4.62 -15.21 21.02
C GLU A 89 3.16 -15.36 21.47
N LYS A 90 2.79 -14.73 22.60
CA LYS A 90 1.43 -14.81 23.16
C LYS A 90 0.49 -13.68 22.70
N GLN A 91 1.03 -12.48 22.52
CA GLN A 91 0.24 -11.25 22.34
C GLN A 91 0.58 -10.48 21.06
N GLY A 92 1.61 -10.91 20.33
CA GLY A 92 2.18 -10.17 19.20
C GLY A 92 3.03 -8.99 19.62
N PHE A 93 3.47 -8.22 18.62
CA PHE A 93 4.32 -7.06 18.84
C PHE A 93 3.59 -5.91 19.52
N SER A 94 4.29 -5.18 20.38
CA SER A 94 3.77 -3.99 21.04
C SER A 94 4.21 -2.71 20.33
N MET A 95 3.54 -1.60 20.66
CA MET A 95 3.93 -0.27 20.17
C MET A 95 5.33 0.16 20.66
N LEU A 96 5.79 -0.38 21.79
CA LEU A 96 7.16 -0.18 22.27
C LEU A 96 8.18 -0.88 21.37
N ASP A 97 7.91 -2.11 20.95
CA ASP A 97 8.81 -2.86 20.05
C ASP A 97 8.93 -2.13 18.71
N MET A 98 7.81 -1.63 18.17
CA MET A 98 7.79 -0.84 16.94
C MET A 98 8.56 0.47 17.09
N LYS A 99 8.39 1.17 18.22
CA LYS A 99 9.17 2.38 18.53
C LYS A 99 10.68 2.09 18.55
N ASN A 100 11.09 1.02 19.23
CA ASN A 100 12.51 0.68 19.37
C ASN A 100 13.16 0.38 18.01
N TYR A 101 12.44 -0.29 17.11
CA TYR A 101 12.89 -0.50 15.74
C TYR A 101 12.99 0.82 14.95
N LEU A 102 11.96 1.67 14.99
CA LEU A 102 12.00 2.96 14.28
C LEU A 102 13.18 3.83 14.75
N VAL A 103 13.45 3.85 16.06
CA VAL A 103 14.58 4.59 16.63
C VAL A 103 15.93 4.00 16.20
N SER A 104 16.05 2.68 16.06
CA SER A 104 17.32 2.05 15.66
C SER A 104 17.72 2.36 14.22
N ILE A 105 16.74 2.65 13.37
CA ILE A 105 16.96 3.11 11.98
C ILE A 105 16.99 4.64 11.85
N GLY A 106 17.01 5.38 12.96
CA GLY A 106 17.13 6.83 12.97
C GLY A 106 15.83 7.62 12.84
N LEU A 107 14.67 6.98 12.98
CA LEU A 107 13.37 7.64 13.03
C LEU A 107 12.93 7.86 14.50
N ASP A 108 12.88 9.12 14.95
CA ASP A 108 12.38 9.46 16.30
C ASP A 108 10.87 9.28 16.35
N ALA A 109 10.43 8.08 16.74
CA ALA A 109 9.03 7.72 16.88
C ALA A 109 8.57 7.76 18.34
N ASN A 110 7.35 8.25 18.57
CA ASN A 110 6.72 8.22 19.90
C ASN A 110 5.23 7.88 19.80
N GLY A 111 4.75 7.18 20.83
CA GLY A 111 3.33 6.86 21.01
C GLY A 111 2.60 8.03 21.68
N TYR A 112 1.43 8.36 21.18
CA TYR A 112 0.58 9.44 21.67
C TYR A 112 -0.85 8.97 21.80
N ASN A 113 -1.57 9.53 22.78
CA ASN A 113 -3.02 9.42 22.84
C ASN A 113 -3.64 10.67 22.20
N ILE A 114 -4.20 10.52 20.99
CA ILE A 114 -4.66 11.63 20.16
C ILE A 114 -6.09 11.34 19.70
N PRO A 115 -7.07 12.21 19.98
CA PRO A 115 -8.40 12.10 19.36
C PRO A 115 -8.33 12.24 17.84
N LEU A 116 -9.22 11.55 17.11
CA LEU A 116 -9.20 11.52 15.64
C LEU A 116 -9.31 12.93 15.03
N GLU A 117 -10.05 13.83 15.68
CA GLU A 117 -10.24 15.23 15.29
C GLU A 117 -8.95 16.05 15.37
N LYS A 118 -8.03 15.68 16.27
CA LYS A 118 -6.71 16.29 16.37
C LYS A 118 -5.75 15.63 15.39
N PHE A 119 -5.88 14.32 15.20
CA PHE A 119 -5.08 13.57 14.23
C PHE A 119 -5.25 14.12 12.80
N SER A 120 -6.48 14.44 12.40
CA SER A 120 -6.79 15.01 11.08
C SER A 120 -6.09 16.35 10.79
N LYS A 121 -5.71 17.09 11.84
CA LYS A 121 -4.95 18.34 11.73
C LYS A 121 -3.45 18.13 11.63
N ILE A 122 -2.93 17.03 12.21
CA ILE A 122 -1.49 16.71 12.20
C ILE A 122 -1.04 16.33 10.78
N ARG A 123 -1.85 15.53 10.09
CA ARG A 123 -1.64 15.06 8.70
C ARG A 123 -0.28 14.41 8.50
N ILE A 124 0.04 13.45 9.36
CA ILE A 124 1.25 12.64 9.28
C ILE A 124 0.80 11.19 9.39
N PRO A 125 1.30 10.28 8.53
CA PRO A 125 0.96 8.87 8.61
C PRO A 125 1.52 8.27 9.89
N GLY A 126 0.76 7.35 10.49
CA GLY A 126 1.12 6.76 11.76
C GLY A 126 0.45 5.42 11.98
N ILE A 127 0.99 4.63 12.90
CA ILE A 127 0.45 3.30 13.23
C ILE A 127 -0.48 3.45 14.42
N THR A 128 -1.72 2.99 14.27
CA THR A 128 -2.70 2.97 15.35
C THR A 128 -3.09 1.55 15.68
N ILE A 129 -3.53 1.35 16.92
CA ILE A 129 -4.23 0.14 17.31
C ILE A 129 -5.75 0.34 17.12
N VAL A 130 -6.39 -0.66 16.52
CA VAL A 130 -7.84 -0.72 16.31
C VAL A 130 -8.39 -2.01 16.89
N ASN A 131 -9.69 -2.04 17.17
CA ASN A 131 -10.38 -3.25 17.59
C ASN A 131 -11.51 -3.57 16.63
N PHE A 132 -11.26 -4.42 15.64
CA PHE A 132 -12.31 -4.90 14.75
C PHE A 132 -12.97 -6.12 15.38
N ASP A 133 -14.19 -5.93 15.90
CA ASP A 133 -15.07 -7.01 16.40
C ASP A 133 -14.43 -7.94 17.45
N GLY A 134 -13.58 -7.40 18.33
CA GLY A 134 -12.91 -8.15 19.40
C GLY A 134 -11.48 -8.55 19.08
N TYR A 135 -11.01 -8.27 17.87
CA TYR A 135 -9.63 -8.50 17.45
C TYR A 135 -8.84 -7.19 17.45
N MET A 136 -7.85 -7.11 18.35
CA MET A 136 -6.93 -5.99 18.44
C MET A 136 -5.87 -6.12 17.34
N HIS A 137 -5.77 -5.10 16.49
CA HIS A 137 -4.91 -5.14 15.30
C HIS A 137 -4.21 -3.80 15.08
N PHE A 138 -3.01 -3.82 14.50
CA PHE A 138 -2.28 -2.61 14.12
C PHE A 138 -2.51 -2.27 12.65
N VAL A 139 -2.93 -1.04 12.40
CA VAL A 139 -3.12 -0.50 11.05
C VAL A 139 -2.35 0.79 10.87
N VAL A 140 -1.94 1.08 9.64
CA VAL A 140 -1.33 2.35 9.27
C VAL A 140 -2.44 3.31 8.87
N ILE A 141 -2.54 4.48 9.52
CA ILE A 141 -3.37 5.57 9.01
C ILE A 141 -2.55 6.28 7.93
N LYS A 142 -2.98 6.15 6.68
CA LYS A 142 -2.28 6.70 5.50
C LYS A 142 -2.81 8.07 5.11
N GLY A 143 -4.06 8.33 5.46
CA GLY A 143 -4.75 9.56 5.11
C GLY A 143 -6.07 9.72 5.83
N ILE A 144 -6.55 10.95 5.84
CA ILE A 144 -7.89 11.31 6.29
C ILE A 144 -8.34 12.53 5.48
N ASN A 145 -9.52 12.42 4.89
CA ASN A 145 -10.15 13.52 4.16
C ASN A 145 -11.37 14.03 4.96
N SER A 146 -12.28 14.77 4.35
CA SER A 146 -13.44 15.32 5.05
C SER A 146 -14.44 14.29 5.57
N SER A 147 -14.50 13.10 4.95
CA SER A 147 -15.55 12.10 5.19
C SER A 147 -15.04 10.69 5.51
N GLN A 148 -13.81 10.37 5.11
CA GLN A 148 -13.24 9.02 5.11
C GLN A 148 -11.80 9.00 5.66
N VAL A 149 -11.44 7.84 6.20
CA VAL A 149 -10.10 7.47 6.64
C VAL A 149 -9.54 6.43 5.68
N ILE A 150 -8.30 6.63 5.23
CA ILE A 150 -7.56 5.67 4.42
C ILE A 150 -6.59 4.92 5.33
N LEU A 151 -6.80 3.61 5.43
CA LEU A 151 -6.04 2.71 6.29
C LEU A 151 -5.23 1.73 5.45
N GLY A 152 -3.99 1.48 5.84
CA GLY A 152 -3.23 0.32 5.40
C GLY A 152 -3.31 -0.77 6.44
N ASP A 153 -4.12 -1.79 6.20
CA ASP A 153 -4.30 -2.95 7.07
C ASP A 153 -3.44 -4.11 6.54
N PRO A 154 -2.42 -4.58 7.29
CA PRO A 154 -1.58 -5.70 6.86
C PRO A 154 -2.31 -7.02 6.57
N SER A 155 -3.51 -7.21 7.12
CA SER A 155 -4.34 -8.39 6.90
C SER A 155 -5.28 -8.27 5.70
N ARG A 156 -5.74 -7.05 5.39
CA ARG A 156 -6.81 -6.78 4.40
C ARG A 156 -6.38 -5.92 3.21
N GLY A 157 -5.22 -5.28 3.28
CA GLY A 157 -4.73 -4.29 2.33
C GLY A 157 -5.21 -2.87 2.63
N THR A 158 -5.22 -2.01 1.62
CA THR A 158 -5.74 -0.64 1.77
C THR A 158 -7.26 -0.62 1.88
N ILE A 159 -7.78 -0.05 2.97
CA ILE A 159 -9.20 0.09 3.29
C ILE A 159 -9.55 1.57 3.32
N VAL A 160 -10.71 1.92 2.77
CA VAL A 160 -11.32 3.25 2.91
C VAL A 160 -12.59 3.09 3.72
N MET A 161 -12.71 3.82 4.82
CA MET A 161 -13.82 3.72 5.76
C MET A 161 -14.36 5.10 6.12
N PRO A 162 -15.68 5.30 6.26
CA PRO A 162 -16.23 6.53 6.81
C PRO A 162 -15.62 6.88 8.18
N ILE A 163 -15.40 8.17 8.43
CA ILE A 163 -14.80 8.63 9.70
C ILE A 163 -15.63 8.18 10.90
N ASP A 164 -16.95 8.26 10.81
CA ASP A 164 -17.85 7.91 11.92
C ASP A 164 -17.80 6.41 12.25
N ASP A 165 -17.68 5.54 11.25
CA ASP A 165 -17.48 4.11 11.44
C ASP A 165 -16.12 3.85 12.09
N PHE A 166 -15.06 4.49 11.58
CA PHE A 166 -13.70 4.30 12.10
C PHE A 166 -13.56 4.71 13.57
N LYS A 167 -14.30 5.75 14.01
CA LYS A 167 -14.32 6.19 15.41
C LYS A 167 -14.74 5.08 16.37
N THR A 168 -15.59 4.14 15.95
CA THR A 168 -16.02 3.01 16.80
C THR A 168 -14.90 2.02 17.08
N TYR A 169 -13.97 1.86 16.14
CA TYR A 169 -12.84 0.93 16.23
C TYR A 169 -11.58 1.57 16.81
N TYR A 170 -11.45 2.88 16.67
CA TYR A 170 -10.29 3.66 17.07
C TYR A 170 -10.12 3.73 18.60
N LYS A 171 -8.92 3.41 19.09
CA LYS A 171 -8.60 3.39 20.52
C LYS A 171 -7.86 4.63 21.04
N GLY A 172 -7.55 5.60 20.18
CA GLY A 172 -6.85 6.83 20.57
C GLY A 172 -5.33 6.75 20.55
N SER A 173 -4.74 5.55 20.51
CA SER A 173 -3.28 5.38 20.59
C SER A 173 -2.62 5.30 19.21
N VAL A 174 -1.72 6.24 18.93
CA VAL A 174 -1.01 6.33 17.64
C VAL A 174 0.49 6.51 17.83
N LEU A 175 1.28 5.74 17.08
CA LEU A 175 2.72 5.87 16.94
C LEU A 175 3.04 6.79 15.76
N LEU A 176 3.76 7.88 16.03
CA LEU A 176 4.13 8.89 15.03
C LEU A 176 5.63 9.13 15.01
N VAL A 177 6.18 9.31 13.81
CA VAL A 177 7.57 9.72 13.57
C VAL A 177 7.63 11.26 13.59
N LYS A 178 8.49 11.82 14.43
CA LYS A 178 8.59 13.26 14.68
C LYS A 178 9.63 13.94 13.82
N ASN A 179 10.83 13.35 13.71
CA ASN A 179 11.98 13.98 13.07
C ASN A 179 11.84 14.12 11.55
N GLN A 180 10.97 13.32 10.92
CA GLN A 180 10.68 13.37 9.48
C GLN A 180 9.22 13.72 9.17
N ALA A 181 8.60 14.55 10.02
CA ALA A 181 7.20 14.96 9.89
C ALA A 181 6.85 15.58 8.52
N VAL A 182 7.79 16.31 7.89
CA VAL A 182 7.59 16.92 6.57
C VAL A 182 7.39 15.84 5.51
N LYS A 183 8.31 14.87 5.45
CA LYS A 183 8.25 13.74 4.52
C LYS A 183 6.97 12.91 4.71
N GLY A 184 6.64 12.61 5.97
CA GLY A 184 5.38 11.92 6.28
C GLY A 184 4.16 12.68 5.74
N ARG A 185 4.12 14.01 5.89
CA ARG A 185 3.01 14.84 5.41
C ARG A 185 2.87 14.87 3.88
N GLU A 186 3.97 14.78 3.13
CA GLU A 186 3.94 14.73 1.67
C GLU A 186 3.23 13.47 1.15
N SER A 187 3.44 12.34 1.84
CA SER A 187 2.78 11.06 1.52
C SER A 187 1.37 10.90 2.09
N PHE A 188 0.89 11.86 2.89
CA PHE A 188 -0.38 11.75 3.60
C PHE A 188 -1.57 12.06 2.68
N ILE A 189 -2.51 11.12 2.56
CA ILE A 189 -3.61 11.24 1.60
C ILE A 189 -4.71 12.14 2.16
N THR A 190 -4.98 13.26 1.47
CA THR A 190 -6.09 14.18 1.79
C THR A 190 -7.10 14.34 0.64
N ALA A 191 -6.97 13.56 -0.43
CA ALA A 191 -7.85 13.65 -1.58
C ALA A 191 -9.28 13.17 -1.21
N GLU A 192 -10.28 13.96 -1.58
CA GLU A 192 -11.70 13.66 -1.29
C GLU A 192 -12.24 12.52 -2.18
N ASN A 193 -11.68 12.35 -3.38
CA ASN A 193 -12.07 11.32 -4.34
C ASN A 193 -11.15 10.10 -4.32
N TYR A 194 -10.45 9.84 -3.20
CA TYR A 194 -9.57 8.68 -3.10
C TYR A 194 -10.38 7.38 -3.20
N ASN A 195 -9.98 6.50 -4.12
CA ASN A 195 -10.61 5.19 -4.27
C ASN A 195 -9.54 4.15 -4.61
N VAL A 196 -9.57 3.03 -3.90
CA VAL A 196 -8.70 1.86 -4.14
C VAL A 196 -9.09 1.16 -5.45
N TYR A 197 -10.37 1.24 -5.81
CA TYR A 197 -10.96 0.68 -7.02
C TYR A 197 -11.20 1.77 -8.05
N THR A 198 -10.15 2.23 -8.72
CA THR A 198 -10.37 2.85 -10.03
C THR A 198 -10.86 1.76 -10.98
N PRO A 199 -12.04 1.91 -11.62
CA PRO A 199 -12.50 0.95 -12.61
C PRO A 199 -11.46 0.81 -13.72
N SER A 200 -11.42 -0.36 -14.34
CA SER A 200 -10.56 -0.55 -15.51
C SER A 200 -10.87 0.54 -16.53
N PRO A 201 -9.87 1.19 -17.15
CA PRO A 201 -10.07 2.22 -18.16
C PRO A 201 -10.55 1.62 -19.48
N SER A 202 -11.50 0.67 -19.44
CA SER A 202 -12.09 0.05 -20.62
C SER A 202 -12.78 1.09 -21.50
N SER A 203 -13.29 2.17 -20.91
CA SER A 203 -13.83 3.32 -21.66
C SER A 203 -12.77 4.10 -22.42
N GLU A 204 -11.51 4.12 -21.96
CA GLU A 204 -10.38 4.75 -22.68
C GLU A 204 -9.82 3.82 -23.74
N ALA A 205 -9.89 2.49 -23.54
CA ALA A 205 -9.51 1.49 -24.54
C ALA A 205 -10.47 1.41 -25.73
N ILE A 206 -11.72 1.88 -25.58
CA ILE A 206 -12.63 2.07 -26.70
C ILE A 206 -12.33 3.43 -27.30
N ALA A 207 -11.46 3.48 -28.32
CA ALA A 207 -11.36 4.65 -29.18
C ALA A 207 -12.74 4.91 -29.81
N ARG A 208 -13.44 5.93 -29.29
CA ARG A 208 -14.71 6.40 -29.85
C ARG A 208 -14.49 7.35 -31.03
N ASP A 209 -13.30 7.30 -31.64
CA ASP A 209 -13.04 8.03 -32.87
C ASP A 209 -14.13 7.70 -33.87
N SER A 210 -14.82 8.76 -34.23
CA SER A 210 -16.15 8.71 -34.79
C SER A 210 -16.20 7.90 -36.08
N LEU A 211 -17.36 7.29 -36.35
CA LEU A 211 -17.68 6.78 -37.69
C LEU A 211 -17.43 7.84 -38.80
N ALA A 212 -17.44 9.13 -38.46
CA ALA A 212 -17.09 10.20 -39.39
C ALA A 212 -15.59 10.18 -39.78
N THR A 213 -14.68 9.89 -38.86
CA THR A 213 -13.24 9.73 -39.15
C THR A 213 -13.00 8.52 -40.06
N PHE A 214 -13.69 7.40 -39.79
CA PHE A 214 -13.67 6.22 -40.66
C PHE A 214 -14.25 6.50 -42.06
N SER A 215 -15.32 7.29 -42.13
CA SER A 215 -15.96 7.66 -43.39
C SER A 215 -15.12 8.60 -44.26
N ILE A 216 -14.22 9.39 -43.66
CA ILE A 216 -13.28 10.26 -44.39
C ILE A 216 -12.17 9.45 -45.07
N THR A 217 -11.85 8.26 -44.53
CA THR A 217 -10.82 7.37 -45.09
C THR A 217 -11.36 6.38 -46.12
N LEU A 218 -12.68 6.32 -46.32
CA LEU A 218 -13.29 5.47 -47.33
C LEU A 218 -13.14 6.14 -48.72
N PRO A 219 -12.72 5.39 -49.76
CA PRO A 219 -12.61 5.94 -51.12
C PRO A 219 -13.95 6.50 -51.59
N GLY A 220 -13.93 7.64 -52.28
CA GLY A 220 -15.11 8.17 -52.92
C GLY A 220 -15.58 7.23 -54.04
N ALA A 221 -16.85 7.32 -54.45
CA ALA A 221 -17.44 6.46 -55.47
C ALA A 221 -16.72 6.46 -56.84
N ASN A 222 -15.72 7.34 -57.04
CA ASN A 222 -14.93 7.48 -58.26
C ASN A 222 -13.41 7.35 -58.04
N ASP A 223 -12.93 6.96 -56.86
CA ASP A 223 -11.51 6.68 -56.63
C ASP A 223 -11.22 5.19 -56.94
N TYR A 224 -10.75 4.92 -58.15
CA TYR A 224 -10.18 3.65 -58.61
C TYR A 224 -8.75 3.86 -59.08
#